data_AF-A0A173RC15-F1
#
_entry.id   AF-A0A173RC15-F1
#
_cell.length_a   1.000
_cell.length_b   1.000
_cell.length_c   1.000
_cell.angle_alpha   90.00
_cell.angle_beta   90.00
_cell.angle_gamma   90.00
#
_symmetry.space_group_name_H-M   'P 1'
#
loop_
_entity.id
_entity.type
_entity.pdbx_description
1 polymer ?
#
loop_
_entity_poly.entity_id
_entity_poly.type
_entity_poly.pdbx_seq_one_letter_code
_entity_poly.pdbx_strand_id
1 'polypeptide(L)'
;MAKIFKVSGYIVDVNGDSNADEVIAEVSSDFDGMINQHIHVEEADIGKWNDESPLNYDNCDLADCEKYFKRKVPVDNDRNVMAGQVYRHFKGHTVKVLHIAQDTEAPGQFYVVYECEDGAIWSRSYGMFVSEVDHVKYPNAKQKYRFELMESDKNETD
;
A
#
# COMPACT_ATOMS: atom_id res chain seq x y z
N MET A 1 -11.03 -22.21 13.97
CA MET A 1 -11.75 -20.91 13.93
C MET A 1 -11.60 -20.40 12.52
N ALA A 2 -12.59 -19.73 11.96
CA ALA A 2 -12.57 -19.35 10.56
C ALA A 2 -11.50 -18.27 10.30
N LYS A 3 -10.87 -18.34 9.12
CA LYS A 3 -9.78 -17.46 8.70
C LYS A 3 -10.05 -16.87 7.32
N ILE A 4 -9.51 -15.68 7.08
CA ILE A 4 -9.46 -15.05 5.76
C ILE A 4 -8.01 -14.77 5.37
N PHE A 5 -7.67 -15.04 4.11
CA PHE A 5 -6.38 -14.76 3.50
C PHE A 5 -6.52 -13.69 2.41
N LYS A 6 -5.63 -12.71 2.40
CA LYS A 6 -5.51 -11.70 1.34
C LYS A 6 -4.30 -12.05 0.47
N VAL A 7 -4.57 -12.52 -0.74
CA VAL A 7 -3.64 -12.62 -1.88
C VAL A 7 -3.82 -11.35 -2.72
N SER A 8 -3.40 -11.26 -3.99
CA SER A 8 -3.91 -10.24 -4.93
C SER A 8 -5.42 -10.42 -5.25
N GLY A 9 -6.20 -10.83 -4.25
CA GLY A 9 -7.56 -11.38 -4.16
C GLY A 9 -7.81 -11.90 -2.72
N TYR A 10 -8.94 -12.53 -2.41
CA TYR A 10 -9.23 -13.07 -1.06
C TYR A 10 -9.57 -14.55 -1.11
N ILE A 11 -9.14 -15.31 -0.11
CA ILE A 11 -9.46 -16.73 0.09
C ILE A 11 -9.99 -16.89 1.51
N VAL A 12 -11.12 -17.59 1.68
CA VAL A 12 -11.73 -17.80 3.00
C VAL A 12 -11.60 -19.28 3.37
N ASP A 13 -10.99 -19.54 4.51
CA ASP A 13 -10.94 -20.88 5.11
C ASP A 13 -11.90 -20.94 6.29
N VAL A 14 -13.05 -21.54 6.01
CA VAL A 14 -14.18 -21.65 6.91
C VAL A 14 -13.85 -22.49 8.15
N ASN A 15 -12.99 -23.51 7.99
CA ASN A 15 -12.67 -24.47 9.03
C ASN A 15 -11.47 -24.01 9.87
N GLY A 16 -10.58 -23.22 9.28
CA GLY A 16 -9.34 -22.78 9.90
C GLY A 16 -8.26 -23.85 9.86
N ASP A 17 -8.31 -24.72 8.85
CA ASP A 17 -7.38 -25.82 8.64
C ASP A 17 -6.09 -25.36 7.93
N SER A 18 -6.08 -24.15 7.36
CA SER A 18 -4.96 -23.57 6.64
C SER A 18 -4.27 -22.44 7.41
N ASN A 19 -3.01 -22.20 7.08
CA ASN A 19 -2.25 -21.01 7.45
C ASN A 19 -1.62 -20.33 6.21
N ALA A 20 -1.03 -19.15 6.40
CA ALA A 20 -0.45 -18.38 5.30
C ALA A 20 0.60 -19.16 4.48
N ASP A 21 1.47 -19.97 5.11
CA ASP A 21 2.51 -20.74 4.41
C ASP A 21 1.90 -21.85 3.55
N GLU A 22 0.84 -22.51 4.03
CA GLU A 22 0.10 -23.53 3.28
C GLU A 22 -0.63 -22.92 2.08
N VAL A 23 -1.24 -21.74 2.26
CA VAL A 23 -1.87 -21.01 1.15
C VAL A 23 -0.84 -20.58 0.10
N ILE A 24 0.34 -20.13 0.53
CA ILE A 24 1.45 -19.82 -0.39
C ILE A 24 1.87 -21.06 -1.16
N ALA A 25 2.01 -22.21 -0.48
CA ALA A 25 2.40 -23.46 -1.09
C ALA A 25 1.39 -23.90 -2.17
N GLU A 26 0.09 -23.85 -1.87
CA GLU A 26 -0.97 -24.24 -2.82
C GLU A 26 -1.08 -23.27 -4.00
N VAL A 27 -0.99 -21.95 -3.76
CA VAL A 27 -0.95 -20.98 -4.86
C VAL A 27 0.30 -21.17 -5.73
N SER A 28 1.40 -21.65 -5.16
CA SER A 28 2.66 -21.83 -5.89
C SER A 28 2.79 -23.19 -6.57
N SER A 29 2.13 -24.24 -6.06
CA SER A 29 2.32 -25.63 -6.49
C SER A 29 1.84 -25.90 -7.91
N ASP A 30 0.83 -25.16 -8.38
CA ASP A 30 0.26 -25.33 -9.72
C ASP A 30 1.08 -24.64 -10.83
N PHE A 31 2.14 -23.89 -10.47
CA PHE A 31 3.01 -23.16 -11.41
C PHE A 31 4.37 -23.86 -11.61
N ASP A 32 4.36 -25.16 -11.89
CA ASP A 32 5.59 -25.94 -12.13
C ASP A 32 6.42 -25.35 -13.28
N GLY A 33 7.73 -25.21 -13.06
CA GLY A 33 8.67 -24.59 -13.99
C GLY A 33 8.63 -23.06 -14.06
N MET A 34 7.78 -22.38 -13.27
CA MET A 34 7.72 -20.91 -13.21
C MET A 34 8.41 -20.37 -11.95
N ILE A 35 9.06 -19.21 -12.09
CA ILE A 35 9.59 -18.47 -10.95
C ILE A 35 8.52 -17.49 -10.48
N ASN A 36 7.89 -17.81 -9.35
CA ASN A 36 6.90 -16.93 -8.73
C ASN A 36 7.62 -15.77 -8.03
N GLN A 37 7.40 -14.54 -8.49
CA GLN A 37 7.88 -13.33 -7.83
C GLN A 37 6.71 -12.53 -7.27
N HIS A 38 6.91 -11.92 -6.07
CA HIS A 38 5.95 -11.02 -5.42
C HIS A 38 4.60 -11.63 -4.97
N ILE A 39 4.53 -12.92 -4.62
CA ILE A 39 3.35 -13.48 -3.93
C ILE A 39 3.31 -12.93 -2.50
N HIS A 40 2.21 -12.29 -2.13
CA HIS A 40 1.97 -11.78 -0.78
C HIS A 40 0.67 -12.39 -0.26
N VAL A 41 0.74 -12.99 0.94
CA VAL A 41 -0.42 -13.55 1.62
C VAL A 41 -0.45 -12.99 3.03
N GLU A 42 -1.57 -12.37 3.42
CA GLU A 42 -1.84 -11.95 4.80
C GLU A 42 -2.99 -12.80 5.35
N GLU A 43 -2.92 -13.22 6.62
CA GLU A 43 -3.96 -13.99 7.31
C GLU A 43 -4.61 -13.14 8.41
N ALA A 44 -5.92 -13.23 8.55
CA ALA A 44 -6.67 -12.68 9.69
C ALA A 44 -7.71 -13.68 10.23
N ASP A 45 -7.87 -13.70 11.56
CA ASP A 45 -8.93 -14.44 12.23
C ASP A 45 -10.25 -13.66 12.15
N ILE A 46 -11.30 -14.32 11.65
CA ILE A 46 -12.65 -13.73 11.52
C ILE A 46 -13.63 -14.28 12.55
N GLY A 47 -13.16 -15.12 13.48
CA GLY A 47 -13.92 -15.70 14.58
C GLY A 47 -14.71 -16.96 14.17
N LYS A 48 -15.95 -17.06 14.67
CA LYS A 48 -16.84 -18.16 14.29
C LYS A 48 -17.46 -17.86 12.93
N TRP A 49 -17.43 -18.84 12.03
CA TRP A 49 -18.07 -18.72 10.74
C TRP A 49 -19.59 -18.50 10.88
N ASN A 50 -20.14 -17.71 9.97
CA ASN A 50 -21.56 -17.48 9.80
C ASN A 50 -21.90 -17.64 8.32
N ASP A 51 -22.80 -18.55 7.96
CA ASP A 51 -23.21 -18.77 6.57
C ASP A 51 -23.95 -17.57 5.96
N GLU A 52 -24.45 -16.64 6.79
CA GLU A 52 -25.01 -15.36 6.36
C GLU A 52 -23.95 -14.27 6.18
N SER A 53 -22.67 -14.58 6.40
CA SER A 53 -21.57 -13.63 6.19
C SER A 53 -21.55 -13.15 4.73
N PRO A 54 -21.33 -11.85 4.47
CA PRO A 54 -21.10 -11.35 3.11
C PRO A 54 -19.95 -12.07 2.39
N LEU A 55 -18.96 -12.59 3.14
CA LEU A 55 -17.83 -13.34 2.61
C LEU A 55 -18.20 -14.72 2.05
N ASN A 56 -19.42 -15.20 2.32
CA ASN A 56 -19.92 -16.48 1.80
C ASN A 56 -20.41 -16.37 0.33
N TYR A 57 -20.46 -15.14 -0.21
CA TYR A 57 -20.90 -14.89 -1.57
C TYR A 57 -19.70 -14.50 -2.46
N ASP A 58 -19.69 -15.03 -3.68
CA ASP A 58 -18.68 -14.67 -4.68
C ASP A 58 -18.68 -13.16 -4.93
N ASN A 59 -17.48 -12.58 -5.00
CA ASN A 59 -17.27 -11.14 -5.16
C ASN A 59 -17.96 -10.30 -4.07
N CYS A 60 -17.75 -10.66 -2.78
CA CYS A 60 -18.09 -9.79 -1.64
C CYS A 60 -17.66 -8.35 -1.87
N ASP A 61 -18.42 -7.41 -1.31
CA ASP A 61 -17.99 -6.01 -1.27
C ASP A 61 -16.59 -5.96 -0.63
N LEU A 62 -15.67 -5.24 -1.27
CA LEU A 62 -14.30 -5.19 -0.83
C LEU A 62 -14.14 -4.65 0.59
N ALA A 63 -15.03 -3.74 1.02
CA ALA A 63 -15.07 -3.24 2.39
C ALA A 63 -15.37 -4.37 3.40
N ASP A 64 -16.20 -5.34 3.03
CA ASP A 64 -16.49 -6.50 3.86
C ASP A 64 -15.29 -7.43 3.99
N CYS A 65 -14.53 -7.62 2.92
CA CYS A 65 -13.34 -8.47 2.94
C CYS A 65 -12.16 -7.76 3.67
N GLU A 66 -12.05 -6.42 3.62
CA GLU A 66 -10.91 -5.66 4.17
C GLU A 66 -11.01 -5.23 5.64
N LYS A 67 -12.20 -5.21 6.23
CA LYS A 67 -12.38 -4.81 7.64
C LYS A 67 -11.56 -5.63 8.65
N TYR A 68 -11.10 -6.82 8.25
CA TYR A 68 -10.29 -7.74 9.06
C TYR A 68 -8.78 -7.42 8.99
N PHE A 69 -8.31 -6.77 7.93
CA PHE A 69 -6.90 -6.46 7.71
C PHE A 69 -6.61 -5.00 8.11
N LYS A 70 -6.37 -4.77 9.41
CA LYS A 70 -6.03 -3.44 9.92
C LYS A 70 -4.60 -3.04 9.54
N ARG A 71 -4.41 -2.47 8.34
CA ARG A 71 -3.12 -1.89 7.96
C ARG A 71 -2.90 -0.55 8.67
N LYS A 72 -1.74 -0.39 9.32
CA LYS A 72 -1.36 0.86 9.99
C LYS A 72 -0.40 1.73 9.17
N VAL A 73 0.36 1.18 8.22
CA VAL A 73 1.34 1.94 7.44
C VAL A 73 1.43 1.38 6.00
N PRO A 74 1.54 2.24 4.96
CA PRO A 74 1.49 1.81 3.56
C PRO A 74 2.73 1.08 3.05
N VAL A 75 3.87 1.30 3.72
CA VAL A 75 5.18 0.74 3.39
C VAL A 75 5.97 0.67 4.69
N ASP A 76 6.59 -0.47 4.98
CA ASP A 76 7.53 -0.60 6.11
C ASP A 76 8.85 0.09 5.75
N ASN A 77 8.94 1.39 6.02
CA ASN A 77 10.17 2.14 5.91
C ASN A 77 10.19 3.32 6.90
N ASP A 78 11.37 3.89 7.11
CA ASP A 78 11.58 4.99 8.04
C ASP A 78 11.06 6.35 7.51
N ARG A 79 10.34 6.37 6.38
CA ARG A 79 9.88 7.60 5.70
C ARG A 79 8.38 7.80 5.89
N ASN A 80 8.04 8.63 6.86
CA ASN A 80 6.67 9.07 7.07
C ASN A 80 6.37 10.35 6.29
N VAL A 81 5.28 10.35 5.51
CA VAL A 81 4.79 11.51 4.75
C VAL A 81 3.62 12.13 5.50
N MET A 82 3.71 13.42 5.83
CA MET A 82 2.64 14.12 6.55
C MET A 82 1.99 15.18 5.67
N ALA A 83 0.67 15.34 5.85
CA ALA A 83 -0.07 16.46 5.27
C ALA A 83 0.52 17.81 5.69
N GLY A 84 0.54 18.76 4.76
CA GLY A 84 1.10 20.10 4.92
C GLY A 84 2.59 20.22 4.61
N GLN A 85 3.33 19.11 4.51
CA GLN A 85 4.75 19.14 4.19
C GLN A 85 5.00 19.40 2.70
N VAL A 86 6.10 20.08 2.39
CA VAL A 86 6.54 20.37 1.02
C VAL A 86 7.72 19.47 0.68
N TYR A 87 7.67 18.85 -0.50
CA TYR A 87 8.70 17.96 -1.00
C TYR A 87 9.24 18.47 -2.33
N ARG A 88 10.53 18.25 -2.58
CA ARG A 88 11.15 18.50 -3.88
C ARG A 88 11.24 17.20 -4.66
N HIS A 89 10.64 17.18 -5.85
CA HIS A 89 10.80 16.10 -6.79
C HIS A 89 12.20 16.13 -7.42
N PHE A 90 12.79 14.96 -7.71
CA PHE A 90 14.14 14.86 -8.27
C PHE A 90 14.34 15.59 -9.62
N LYS A 91 13.24 15.94 -10.31
CA LYS A 91 13.25 16.76 -11.54
C LYS A 91 13.25 18.27 -11.28
N GLY A 92 13.28 18.71 -10.03
CA GLY A 92 13.48 20.11 -9.63
C GLY A 92 12.23 20.89 -9.22
N HIS A 93 11.02 20.38 -9.46
CA HIS A 93 9.78 21.04 -9.00
C HIS A 93 9.42 20.64 -7.57
N THR A 94 8.69 21.51 -6.89
CA THR A 94 8.16 21.27 -5.55
C THR A 94 6.69 20.86 -5.59
N VAL A 95 6.29 20.11 -4.55
CA VAL A 95 4.90 19.69 -4.34
C VAL A 95 4.55 19.82 -2.88
N LYS A 96 3.31 20.21 -2.58
CA LYS A 96 2.77 20.27 -1.22
C LYS A 96 1.84 19.09 -1.00
N VAL A 97 2.15 18.25 -0.01
CA VAL A 97 1.26 17.15 0.36
C VAL A 97 0.02 17.74 1.02
N LEU A 98 -1.15 17.45 0.46
CA LEU A 98 -2.44 17.87 1.02
C LEU A 98 -2.96 16.81 1.98
N HIS A 99 -3.00 15.55 1.53
CA HIS A 99 -3.56 14.44 2.28
C HIS A 99 -2.85 13.12 1.92
N ILE A 100 -2.96 12.15 2.83
CA ILE A 100 -2.75 10.74 2.52
C ILE A 100 -4.13 10.10 2.39
N ALA A 101 -4.41 9.55 1.22
CA ALA A 101 -5.66 8.88 0.92
C ALA A 101 -5.45 7.36 0.86
N GLN A 102 -6.52 6.61 1.08
CA GLN A 102 -6.56 5.17 0.84
C GLN A 102 -7.59 4.91 -0.25
N ASP A 103 -7.25 4.01 -1.17
CA ASP A 103 -8.17 3.56 -2.19
C ASP A 103 -9.21 2.60 -1.59
N THR A 104 -10.49 2.91 -1.76
CA THR A 104 -11.59 2.07 -1.29
C THR A 104 -11.73 0.79 -2.12
N GLU A 105 -11.34 0.84 -3.39
CA GLU A 105 -11.36 -0.28 -4.34
C GLU A 105 -10.04 -1.07 -4.34
N ALA A 106 -9.02 -0.57 -3.64
CA ALA A 106 -7.79 -1.31 -3.40
C ALA A 106 -7.27 -1.09 -1.97
N PRO A 107 -7.97 -1.60 -0.94
CA PRO A 107 -7.62 -1.24 0.43
C PRO A 107 -6.24 -1.75 0.82
N GLY A 108 -5.58 -0.91 1.61
CA GLY A 108 -4.17 -1.03 1.90
C GLY A 108 -3.24 -0.52 0.79
N GLN A 109 -3.76 -0.05 -0.34
CA GLN A 109 -3.04 0.87 -1.23
C GLN A 109 -3.31 2.31 -0.78
N PHE A 110 -2.23 3.00 -0.42
CA PHE A 110 -2.31 4.40 -0.05
C PHE A 110 -1.73 5.26 -1.14
N TYR A 111 -2.26 6.47 -1.22
CA TYR A 111 -1.87 7.48 -2.19
C TYR A 111 -1.51 8.77 -1.47
N VAL A 112 -0.43 9.41 -1.90
CA VAL A 112 -0.10 10.78 -1.52
C VAL A 112 -0.85 11.69 -2.49
N VAL A 113 -1.75 12.50 -1.94
CA VAL A 113 -2.46 13.56 -2.68
C VAL A 113 -1.69 14.85 -2.47
N TYR A 114 -1.18 15.44 -3.55
CA TYR A 114 -0.35 16.63 -3.49
C TYR A 114 -0.72 17.66 -4.56
N GLU A 115 -0.44 18.92 -4.25
CA GLU A 115 -0.57 20.06 -5.15
C GLU A 115 0.81 20.40 -5.76
N CYS A 116 0.84 20.61 -7.08
CA CYS A 116 2.02 21.08 -7.82
C CYS A 116 2.09 22.61 -7.84
N GLU A 117 3.24 23.16 -8.23
CA GLU A 117 3.46 24.61 -8.39
C GLU A 117 2.47 25.30 -9.36
N ASP A 118 1.93 24.56 -10.33
CA ASP A 118 0.93 25.04 -11.29
C ASP A 118 -0.51 24.97 -10.74
N GLY A 119 -0.70 24.55 -9.49
CA GLY A 119 -2.00 24.36 -8.85
C GLY A 119 -2.71 23.05 -9.22
N ALA A 120 -2.09 22.19 -10.04
CA ALA A 120 -2.67 20.89 -10.35
C ALA A 120 -2.58 19.94 -9.15
N ILE A 121 -3.67 19.22 -8.87
CA ILE A 121 -3.74 18.22 -7.80
C ILE A 121 -3.54 16.83 -8.40
N TRP A 122 -2.57 16.09 -7.87
CA TRP A 122 -2.23 14.74 -8.31
C TRP A 122 -2.33 13.74 -7.16
N SER A 123 -2.66 12.49 -7.50
CA SER A 123 -2.51 11.35 -6.60
C SER A 123 -1.41 10.43 -7.11
N ARG A 124 -0.60 9.89 -6.19
CA ARG A 124 0.45 8.92 -6.51
C ARG A 124 0.53 7.86 -5.43
N SER A 125 0.69 6.59 -5.81
CA SER A 125 0.87 5.51 -4.84
C SER A 125 1.98 5.87 -3.85
N TYR A 126 1.74 5.68 -2.56
CA TYR A 126 2.63 6.07 -1.48
C TYR A 126 4.03 5.49 -1.65
N GLY A 127 4.13 4.20 -1.99
CA GLY A 127 5.41 3.54 -2.27
C GLY A 127 6.24 4.25 -3.33
N MET A 128 5.63 4.65 -4.45
CA MET A 128 6.31 5.41 -5.50
C MET A 128 6.66 6.84 -5.11
N PHE A 129 6.00 7.41 -4.10
CA PHE A 129 6.34 8.74 -3.59
C PHE A 129 7.58 8.65 -2.69
N VAL A 130 7.64 7.64 -1.82
CA VAL A 130 8.77 7.47 -0.89
C VAL A 130 9.97 6.72 -1.47
N SER A 131 9.84 6.16 -2.69
CA SER A 131 10.89 5.34 -3.30
C SER A 131 12.18 6.12 -3.62
N GLU A 132 13.27 5.37 -3.72
CA GLU A 132 14.51 5.86 -4.31
C GLU A 132 14.33 6.24 -5.79
N VAL A 133 15.21 7.11 -6.29
CA VAL A 133 15.32 7.39 -7.71
C VAL A 133 15.90 6.17 -8.41
N ASP A 134 15.34 5.85 -9.57
CA ASP A 134 15.96 4.86 -10.46
C ASP A 134 17.21 5.49 -11.09
N HIS A 135 18.37 5.28 -10.47
CA HIS A 135 19.65 5.82 -10.93
C HIS A 135 20.20 5.13 -12.18
N VAL A 136 19.66 3.97 -12.59
CA VAL A 136 19.98 3.37 -13.90
C VAL A 136 19.32 4.20 -15.00
N LYS A 137 18.05 4.55 -14.81
CA LYS A 137 17.29 5.39 -15.74
C LYS A 137 17.69 6.88 -15.68
N TYR A 138 18.04 7.36 -14.50
CA TYR A 138 18.39 8.76 -14.24
C TYR A 138 19.77 8.86 -13.57
N PRO A 139 20.86 8.56 -14.29
CA PRO A 139 22.21 8.51 -13.71
C PRO A 139 22.69 9.85 -13.16
N ASN A 140 22.16 10.96 -13.65
CA ASN A 140 22.52 12.30 -13.23
C ASN A 140 21.62 12.85 -12.11
N ALA A 141 20.68 12.07 -11.59
CA ALA A 141 19.83 12.50 -10.48
C ALA A 141 20.68 12.64 -9.20
N LYS A 142 20.68 13.84 -8.63
CA LYS A 142 21.44 14.14 -7.40
C LYS A 142 20.70 13.71 -6.12
N GLN A 143 19.37 13.69 -6.17
CA GLN A 143 18.54 13.25 -5.05
C GLN A 143 18.60 11.73 -4.92
N LYS A 144 18.62 11.23 -3.68
CA LYS A 144 18.51 9.79 -3.39
C LYS A 144 17.06 9.33 -3.61
N TYR A 145 16.11 10.13 -3.17
CA TYR A 145 14.69 9.80 -3.25
C TYR A 145 13.96 10.62 -4.30
N ARG A 146 12.89 10.04 -4.86
CA ARG A 146 12.05 10.71 -5.87
C ARG A 146 11.49 12.03 -5.35
N PHE A 147 11.09 12.04 -4.08
CA PHE A 147 10.64 13.20 -3.34
C PHE A 147 11.45 13.30 -2.05
N GLU A 148 12.10 14.44 -1.83
CA GLU A 148 12.85 14.74 -0.60
C GLU A 148 12.13 15.86 0.15
N LEU A 149 11.97 15.71 1.46
CA LEU A 149 11.31 16.70 2.30
C LEU A 149 12.13 17.99 2.25
N MET A 150 11.48 19.11 1.98
CA MET A 150 12.12 20.41 2.12
C MET A 150 12.05 20.79 3.60
N GLU A 151 13.18 21.18 4.18
CA GLU A 151 13.17 21.80 5.50
C GLU A 151 12.32 23.07 5.39
N SER A 152 11.25 23.14 6.18
CA SER A 152 10.57 24.40 6.40
C SER A 152 11.55 25.32 7.08
N ASP A 153 11.91 26.43 6.44
CA ASP A 153 12.54 27.56 7.13
C ASP A 153 11.61 27.92 8.30
N LYS A 154 11.94 27.45 9.50
CA LYS A 154 11.47 28.08 10.74
C LYS A 154 12.23 29.40 10.84
N ASN A 155 11.92 30.34 9.95
CA ASN A 155 12.25 31.72 10.21
C ASN A 155 11.34 32.15 11.36
N GLU A 156 12.00 32.39 12.48
CA GLU A 156 11.57 33.22 13.58
C GLU A 156 10.57 34.29 13.11
N THR A 157 9.44 34.36 13.79
CA THR A 157 8.75 35.64 13.91
C THR A 157 8.25 35.72 15.34
N ASP A 158 8.77 36.75 16.01
CA ASP A 158 8.52 37.26 17.36
C ASP A 158 7.16 36.95 18.01
#